data_AF-A0A931F990-F1
#
_entry.id   AF-A0A931F990-F1
#
_cell.length_a   1.000
_cell.length_b   1.000
_cell.length_c   1.000
_cell.angle_alpha   90.00
_cell.angle_beta   90.00
_cell.angle_gamma   90.00
#
_symmetry.space_group_name_H-M   'P 1'
#
loop_
_entity.id
_entity.type
_entity.pdbx_description
1 polymer ?
#
loop_
_entity_poly.entity_id
_entity_poly.type
_entity_poly.pdbx_seq_one_letter_code
_entity_poly.pdbx_strand_id
1 'polypeptide(L)'
;MEKIKTIEKELESLETEKEILSNLIKQDSEDILRRLAAEESKFESAAKEREDYLLKEFLRLFPGKLGYIFAAVNSSYLLDSKLDDEKKKAAWERLINKLDSYNELEVEDQLAGILNKLYKKYDEKYLAELKNNSVEITDDIISGKKDPAKLLKEVKNSPKDFDITEEEEALVNQYLVREIQPIMSEVGAELKIISPRFKAFSEKIERMEIDDELEDMIPEV
;
A
#
# COMPACT_ATOMS: atom_id res chain seq x y z
N MET A 1 -11.32 48.27 -44.09
CA MET A 1 -10.31 47.19 -44.12
C MET A 1 -10.28 46.40 -42.83
N GLU A 2 -10.28 47.04 -41.66
CA GLU A 2 -10.22 46.35 -40.36
C GLU A 2 -11.40 45.38 -40.10
N LYS A 3 -12.64 45.81 -40.38
CA LYS A 3 -13.83 44.95 -40.27
C LYS A 3 -13.83 43.72 -41.18
N ILE A 4 -13.18 43.81 -42.35
CA ILE A 4 -13.08 42.68 -43.30
C ILE A 4 -12.16 41.61 -42.73
N LYS A 5 -11.02 42.01 -42.14
CA LYS A 5 -10.11 41.10 -41.45
C LYS A 5 -10.75 40.41 -40.24
N THR A 6 -11.61 41.13 -39.51
CA THR A 6 -12.37 40.54 -38.40
C THR A 6 -13.33 39.46 -38.90
N ILE A 7 -14.05 39.74 -39.99
CA ILE A 7 -14.98 38.79 -40.61
C ILE A 7 -14.24 37.57 -41.17
N GLU A 8 -13.09 37.76 -41.82
CA GLU A 8 -12.26 36.66 -42.34
C GLU A 8 -11.79 35.72 -41.21
N LYS A 9 -11.39 36.29 -40.07
CA LYS A 9 -10.94 35.51 -38.91
C LYS A 9 -12.09 34.75 -38.23
N GLU A 10 -13.28 35.35 -38.16
CA GLU A 10 -14.48 34.65 -37.67
C GLU A 10 -14.88 33.50 -38.61
N LEU A 11 -14.73 33.68 -39.92
CA LEU A 11 -14.97 32.64 -40.92
C LEU A 11 -14.03 31.44 -40.77
N GLU A 12 -12.72 31.69 -40.61
CA GLU A 12 -11.74 30.62 -40.32
C GLU A 12 -12.09 29.86 -39.03
N SER A 13 -12.51 30.58 -37.97
CA SER A 13 -12.92 29.96 -36.71
C SER A 13 -14.13 29.05 -36.90
N LEU A 14 -15.15 29.53 -37.61
CA LEU A 14 -16.37 28.78 -37.89
C LEU A 14 -16.12 27.56 -38.80
N GLU A 15 -15.20 27.67 -39.76
CA GLU A 15 -14.79 26.53 -40.59
C GLU A 15 -14.08 25.46 -39.77
N THR A 16 -13.19 25.89 -38.86
CA THR A 16 -12.49 24.98 -37.93
C THR A 16 -13.48 24.28 -36.99
N GLU A 17 -14.42 25.03 -36.40
CA GLU A 17 -15.47 24.49 -35.54
C GLU A 17 -16.38 23.52 -36.28
N LYS A 18 -16.76 23.84 -37.53
CA LYS A 18 -17.55 22.96 -38.40
C LYS A 18 -16.80 21.66 -38.71
N GLU A 19 -15.49 21.72 -38.94
CA GLU A 19 -14.67 20.53 -39.21
C GLU A 19 -14.60 19.63 -37.96
N ILE A 20 -14.37 20.21 -36.79
CA ILE A 20 -14.37 19.49 -35.51
C ILE A 20 -15.73 18.81 -35.26
N LEU A 21 -16.84 19.55 -35.41
CA LEU A 21 -18.19 19.02 -35.25
C LEU A 21 -18.50 17.94 -36.29
N SER A 22 -18.08 18.13 -37.54
CA SER A 22 -18.25 17.12 -38.59
C SER A 22 -17.48 15.84 -38.30
N ASN A 23 -16.28 15.96 -37.72
CA ASN A 23 -15.47 14.81 -37.33
C ASN A 23 -16.06 14.08 -36.11
N LEU A 24 -16.63 14.82 -35.14
CA LEU A 24 -17.35 14.24 -34.00
C LEU A 24 -18.66 13.55 -34.42
N ILE A 25 -19.41 14.14 -35.36
CA ILE A 25 -20.65 13.57 -35.89
C ILE A 25 -20.38 12.34 -36.78
N LYS A 26 -19.23 12.31 -37.47
CA LYS A 26 -18.79 11.16 -38.29
C LYS A 26 -18.19 10.03 -37.46
N GLN A 27 -17.82 10.28 -36.21
CA GLN A 27 -17.39 9.24 -35.30
C GLN A 27 -18.62 8.51 -34.78
N ASP A 28 -18.73 7.22 -35.10
CA ASP A 28 -19.73 6.37 -34.50
C ASP A 28 -19.50 6.36 -32.98
N SER A 29 -20.58 6.47 -32.22
CA SER A 29 -20.53 6.37 -30.76
C SER A 29 -19.84 5.09 -30.29
N GLU A 30 -19.95 4.00 -31.07
CA GLU A 30 -19.21 2.77 -30.84
C GLU A 30 -17.69 2.91 -31.00
N ASP A 31 -17.22 3.70 -31.97
CA ASP A 31 -15.79 3.94 -32.18
C ASP A 31 -15.18 4.80 -31.07
N ILE A 32 -15.94 5.76 -30.54
CA ILE A 32 -15.55 6.54 -29.36
C ILE A 32 -15.45 5.62 -28.14
N LEU A 33 -16.44 4.77 -27.91
CA LEU A 33 -16.45 3.81 -26.79
C LEU A 33 -15.31 2.79 -26.91
N ARG A 34 -15.04 2.26 -28.11
CA ARG A 34 -13.91 1.35 -28.36
C ARG A 34 -12.56 2.01 -28.09
N ARG A 35 -12.38 3.26 -28.51
CA ARG A 35 -11.14 4.02 -28.22
C ARG A 35 -10.99 4.31 -26.75
N LEU A 36 -12.07 4.66 -26.06
CA LEU A 36 -12.06 4.87 -24.62
C LEU A 36 -11.67 3.58 -23.88
N ALA A 37 -12.28 2.45 -24.22
CA ALA A 37 -11.95 1.14 -23.64
C ALA A 37 -10.50 0.73 -23.94
N ALA A 38 -10.00 1.01 -25.14
CA ALA A 38 -8.61 0.73 -25.51
C ALA A 38 -7.62 1.61 -24.72
N GLU A 39 -7.92 2.89 -24.52
CA GLU A 39 -7.10 3.77 -23.68
C GLU A 39 -7.19 3.39 -22.20
N GLU A 40 -8.37 3.06 -21.68
CA GLU A 40 -8.56 2.55 -20.33
C GLU A 40 -7.72 1.30 -20.08
N SER A 41 -7.74 0.34 -21.01
CA SER A 41 -6.91 -0.86 -20.95
C SER A 41 -5.40 -0.55 -20.95
N LYS A 42 -4.96 0.44 -21.73
CA LYS A 42 -3.56 0.91 -21.70
C LYS A 42 -3.21 1.56 -20.38
N PHE A 43 -4.10 2.39 -19.83
CA PHE A 43 -3.92 3.04 -18.53
C PHE A 43 -3.84 2.02 -17.39
N GLU A 44 -4.72 1.02 -17.38
CA GLU A 44 -4.66 -0.07 -16.40
C GLU A 44 -3.36 -0.87 -16.51
N SER A 45 -2.94 -1.19 -17.74
CA SER A 45 -1.70 -1.94 -17.98
C SER A 45 -0.48 -1.13 -17.52
N ALA A 46 -0.43 0.16 -17.86
CA ALA A 46 0.63 1.06 -17.40
C ALA A 46 0.61 1.26 -15.88
N ALA A 47 -0.58 1.27 -15.26
CA ALA A 47 -0.72 1.37 -13.81
C ALA A 47 -0.15 0.14 -13.09
N LYS A 48 -0.41 -1.07 -13.61
CA LYS A 48 0.07 -2.36 -13.08
C LYS A 48 1.59 -2.52 -13.12
N GLU A 49 2.26 -1.77 -14.00
CA GLU A 49 3.73 -1.78 -14.11
C GLU A 49 4.44 -0.87 -13.11
N ARG A 50 3.72 0.01 -12.40
CA ARG A 50 4.29 0.89 -11.38
C ARG A 50 4.66 0.10 -10.12
N GLU A 51 5.80 0.42 -9.54
CA GLU A 51 6.29 -0.14 -8.27
C GLU A 51 5.24 -0.02 -7.14
N ASP A 52 4.59 1.14 -7.05
CA ASP A 52 3.60 1.40 -6.01
C ASP A 52 2.19 0.86 -6.31
N TYR A 53 2.01 0.09 -7.39
CA TYR A 53 0.70 -0.41 -7.80
C TYR A 53 0.02 -1.23 -6.71
N LEU A 54 0.69 -2.26 -6.17
CA LEU A 54 0.07 -3.14 -5.19
C LEU A 54 -0.26 -2.42 -3.88
N LEU A 55 0.58 -1.47 -3.46
CA LEU A 55 0.30 -0.64 -2.29
C LEU A 55 -0.96 0.22 -2.52
N LYS A 56 -1.05 0.88 -3.67
CA LYS A 56 -2.21 1.71 -4.04
C LYS A 56 -3.48 0.88 -4.17
N GLU A 57 -3.38 -0.28 -4.80
CA GLU A 57 -4.50 -1.19 -4.97
C GLU A 57 -4.98 -1.74 -3.62
N PHE A 58 -4.04 -2.06 -2.71
CA PHE A 58 -4.36 -2.44 -1.34
C PHE A 58 -5.15 -1.36 -0.60
N LEU A 59 -4.66 -0.12 -0.61
CA LEU A 59 -5.31 1.01 0.06
C LEU A 59 -6.67 1.36 -0.56
N ARG A 60 -6.85 1.09 -1.86
CA ARG A 60 -8.14 1.22 -2.54
C ARG A 60 -9.15 0.16 -2.08
N LEU A 61 -8.69 -1.08 -1.87
CA LEU A 61 -9.54 -2.20 -1.43
C LEU A 61 -9.86 -2.14 0.05
N PHE A 62 -8.93 -1.69 0.88
CA PHE A 62 -9.11 -1.56 2.33
C PHE A 62 -8.99 -0.09 2.77
N PRO A 63 -9.96 0.76 2.40
CA PRO A 63 -9.97 2.16 2.81
C PRO A 63 -10.29 2.25 4.30
N GLY A 64 -9.30 2.53 5.14
CA GLY A 64 -9.51 2.64 6.58
C GLY A 64 -8.23 2.52 7.38
N LYS A 65 -8.30 2.80 8.68
CA LYS A 65 -7.12 2.83 9.56
C LYS A 65 -6.39 1.50 9.60
N LEU A 66 -7.12 0.38 9.65
CA LEU A 66 -6.52 -0.95 9.59
C LEU A 66 -5.79 -1.19 8.27
N GLY A 67 -6.38 -0.78 7.13
CA GLY A 67 -5.72 -0.82 5.83
C GLY A 67 -4.45 0.01 5.81
N TYR A 68 -4.48 1.23 6.35
CA TYR A 68 -3.28 2.09 6.47
C TYR A 68 -2.21 1.50 7.38
N ILE A 69 -2.58 0.91 8.52
CA ILE A 69 -1.66 0.23 9.44
C ILE A 69 -1.00 -0.94 8.71
N PHE A 70 -1.80 -1.79 8.08
CA PHE A 70 -1.29 -2.95 7.35
C PHE A 70 -0.38 -2.52 6.20
N ALA A 71 -0.81 -1.53 5.43
CA ALA A 71 -0.05 -0.96 4.32
C ALA A 71 1.29 -0.39 4.78
N ALA A 72 1.34 0.26 5.95
CA ALA A 72 2.57 0.80 6.50
C ALA A 72 3.51 -0.27 7.07
N VAL A 73 2.98 -1.29 7.74
CA VAL A 73 3.78 -2.42 8.23
C VAL A 73 4.38 -3.21 7.06
N ASN A 74 3.64 -3.30 5.95
CA ASN A 74 4.03 -4.10 4.80
C ASN A 74 4.48 -3.27 3.59
N SER A 75 4.68 -1.96 3.73
CA SER A 75 4.95 -1.06 2.60
C SER A 75 6.20 -1.50 1.87
N SER A 76 7.28 -1.80 2.60
CA SER A 76 8.56 -2.24 2.04
C SER A 76 8.42 -3.48 1.16
N TYR A 77 7.42 -4.32 1.41
CA TYR A 77 7.19 -5.57 0.69
C TYR A 77 6.26 -5.41 -0.52
N LEU A 78 5.19 -4.62 -0.36
CA LEU A 78 4.19 -4.37 -1.40
C LEU A 78 4.71 -3.44 -2.51
N LEU A 79 5.68 -2.59 -2.21
CA LEU A 79 6.16 -1.52 -3.10
C LEU A 79 7.13 -1.95 -4.21
N ASP A 80 7.74 -3.12 -4.16
CA ASP A 80 8.63 -3.63 -5.23
C ASP A 80 8.11 -4.91 -5.87
N SER A 81 6.87 -5.26 -5.57
CA SER A 81 6.27 -6.52 -6.02
C SER A 81 5.41 -6.28 -7.25
N LYS A 82 5.66 -7.07 -8.31
CA LYS A 82 4.81 -7.12 -9.51
C LYS A 82 4.01 -8.42 -9.53
N LEU A 83 2.78 -8.35 -10.03
CA LEU A 83 1.92 -9.51 -10.32
C LEU A 83 2.21 -10.05 -11.73
N ASP A 84 3.47 -10.37 -11.99
CA ASP A 84 4.03 -10.75 -13.29
C ASP A 84 3.75 -12.21 -13.69
N ASP A 85 3.29 -13.05 -12.76
CA ASP A 85 2.91 -14.44 -13.02
C ASP A 85 1.57 -14.83 -12.36
N GLU A 86 0.97 -15.92 -12.87
CA GLU A 86 -0.32 -16.44 -12.39
C GLU A 86 -0.28 -16.89 -10.92
N LYS A 87 0.90 -17.29 -10.43
CA LYS A 87 1.06 -17.74 -9.04
C LYS A 87 0.96 -16.55 -8.09
N LYS A 88 1.58 -15.41 -8.43
CA LYS A 88 1.50 -14.16 -7.67
C LYS A 88 0.11 -13.55 -7.75
N LYS A 89 -0.54 -13.57 -8.92
CA LYS A 89 -1.94 -13.14 -9.05
C LYS A 89 -2.86 -13.94 -8.15
N ALA A 90 -2.76 -15.27 -8.18
CA ALA A 90 -3.56 -16.13 -7.33
C ALA A 90 -3.25 -15.94 -5.83
N ALA A 91 -1.99 -15.67 -5.46
CA ALA A 91 -1.60 -15.36 -4.08
C ALA A 91 -2.17 -14.00 -3.63
N TRP A 92 -2.15 -13.00 -4.50
CA TRP A 92 -2.78 -11.72 -4.27
C TRP A 92 -4.27 -11.86 -4.03
N GLU A 93 -4.99 -12.58 -4.89
CA GLU A 93 -6.43 -12.84 -4.71
C GLU A 93 -6.72 -13.56 -3.38
N ARG A 94 -5.93 -14.58 -3.02
CA ARG A 94 -6.07 -15.26 -1.72
C ARG A 94 -5.80 -14.34 -0.54
N LEU A 95 -4.81 -13.46 -0.64
CA LEU A 95 -4.50 -12.46 0.39
C LEU A 95 -5.67 -11.51 0.59
N ILE A 96 -6.22 -10.95 -0.50
CA ILE A 96 -7.36 -10.04 -0.44
C ILE A 96 -8.59 -10.76 0.14
N ASN A 97 -8.92 -11.96 -0.36
CA ASN A 97 -10.07 -12.72 0.13
C ASN A 97 -9.95 -13.10 1.60
N LYS A 98 -8.74 -13.41 2.08
CA LYS A 98 -8.51 -13.65 3.51
C LYS A 98 -8.79 -12.40 4.32
N LEU A 99 -8.20 -11.27 3.94
CA LEU A 99 -8.41 -9.99 4.64
C LEU A 99 -9.87 -9.55 4.62
N ASP A 100 -10.58 -9.74 3.50
CA ASP A 100 -12.00 -9.43 3.35
C ASP A 100 -12.91 -10.38 4.16
N SER A 101 -12.45 -11.60 4.44
CA SER A 101 -13.20 -12.57 5.26
C SER A 101 -13.16 -12.27 6.77
N TYR A 102 -12.24 -11.43 7.22
CA TYR A 102 -12.20 -10.99 8.60
C TYR A 102 -13.34 -10.00 8.84
N ASN A 103 -14.17 -10.28 9.85
CA ASN A 103 -15.13 -9.30 10.33
C ASN A 103 -14.41 -8.03 10.78
N GLU A 104 -15.15 -6.91 10.77
CA GLU A 104 -14.64 -5.65 11.31
C GLU A 104 -14.09 -5.88 12.72
N LEU A 105 -12.81 -5.58 12.93
CA LEU A 105 -12.16 -5.79 14.21
C LEU A 105 -12.82 -4.87 15.24
N GLU A 106 -13.38 -5.47 16.29
CA GLU A 106 -13.92 -4.71 17.41
C GLU A 106 -12.77 -4.08 18.18
N VAL A 107 -12.69 -2.75 18.11
CA VAL A 107 -11.73 -1.96 18.88
C VAL A 107 -12.47 -1.31 20.02
N GLU A 108 -12.11 -1.64 21.26
CA GLU A 108 -12.65 -0.97 22.45
C GLU A 108 -12.44 0.55 22.36
N ASP A 109 -13.42 1.36 22.80
CA ASP A 109 -13.42 2.83 22.64
C ASP A 109 -12.14 3.49 23.16
N GLN A 110 -11.61 2.99 24.29
CA GLN A 110 -10.36 3.48 24.87
C GLN A 110 -9.17 3.24 23.93
N LEU A 111 -9.08 2.05 23.35
CA LEU A 111 -8.03 1.69 22.41
C LEU A 111 -8.19 2.44 21.09
N ALA A 112 -9.42 2.64 20.62
CA ALA A 112 -9.70 3.43 19.43
C ALA A 112 -9.15 4.86 19.56
N GLY A 113 -9.28 5.47 20.75
CA GLY A 113 -8.68 6.77 21.06
C GLY A 113 -7.15 6.78 20.92
N ILE A 114 -6.48 5.74 21.43
CA ILE A 114 -5.01 5.61 21.40
C ILE A 114 -4.52 5.37 19.97
N LEU A 115 -5.13 4.40 19.25
CA LEU A 115 -4.83 4.13 17.85
C LEU A 115 -5.07 5.39 16.99
N ASN A 116 -6.11 6.17 17.29
CA ASN A 116 -6.34 7.42 16.60
C ASN A 116 -5.26 8.46 16.85
N LYS A 117 -4.63 8.51 18.03
CA LYS A 117 -3.49 9.40 18.29
C LYS A 117 -2.24 8.93 17.52
N LEU A 118 -1.94 7.64 17.58
CA LEU A 118 -0.78 7.02 16.95
C LEU A 118 -0.83 7.09 15.43
N TYR A 119 -1.99 6.73 14.87
CA TYR A 119 -2.16 6.53 13.44
C TYR A 119 -2.86 7.72 12.76
N LYS A 120 -3.11 8.84 13.46
CA LYS A 120 -3.73 10.06 12.90
C LYS A 120 -2.98 10.62 11.70
N LYS A 121 -1.67 10.41 11.69
CA LYS A 121 -0.72 10.97 10.71
C LYS A 121 -0.58 10.10 9.45
N TYR A 122 -1.26 8.95 9.37
CA TYR A 122 -1.14 8.04 8.23
C TYR A 122 -1.93 8.58 7.05
N ASP A 123 -1.34 9.56 6.37
CA ASP A 123 -1.73 10.06 5.06
C ASP A 123 -0.76 9.57 3.98
N GLU A 124 -1.04 9.91 2.71
CA GLU A 124 -0.17 9.53 1.59
C GLU A 124 1.27 10.02 1.74
N LYS A 125 1.48 11.17 2.38
CA LYS A 125 2.81 11.75 2.59
C LYS A 125 3.59 10.93 3.61
N TYR A 126 2.96 10.56 4.72
CA TYR A 126 3.57 9.72 5.74
C TYR A 126 3.90 8.31 5.22
N LEU A 127 3.03 7.73 4.38
CA LEU A 127 3.32 6.47 3.70
C LEU A 127 4.56 6.56 2.79
N ALA A 128 4.76 7.69 2.11
CA ALA A 128 5.96 7.92 1.29
C ALA A 128 7.24 8.07 2.13
N GLU A 129 7.16 8.67 3.32
CA GLU A 129 8.28 8.76 4.26
C GLU A 129 8.62 7.40 4.88
N LEU A 130 7.59 6.66 5.32
CA LEU A 130 7.73 5.28 5.81
C LEU A 130 8.31 4.34 4.75
N LYS A 131 7.94 4.52 3.48
CA LYS A 131 8.51 3.76 2.35
C LYS A 131 10.02 3.79 2.37
N ASN A 132 10.63 4.97 2.40
CA ASN A 132 12.07 5.10 2.24
C ASN A 132 12.82 4.48 3.43
N ASN A 133 12.32 4.72 4.65
CA ASN A 133 12.94 4.20 5.86
C ASN A 133 12.75 2.69 6.01
N SER A 134 11.56 2.15 5.69
CA SER A 134 11.26 0.73 5.84
C SER A 134 12.03 -0.14 4.83
N VAL A 135 12.21 0.33 3.59
CA VAL A 135 13.00 -0.39 2.57
C VAL A 135 14.46 -0.50 3.00
N GLU A 136 15.08 0.62 3.42
CA GLU A 136 16.48 0.62 3.85
C GLU A 136 16.71 -0.31 5.04
N ILE A 137 15.86 -0.25 6.06
CA ILE A 137 15.94 -1.13 7.24
C ILE A 137 15.80 -2.60 6.83
N THR A 138 14.83 -2.91 5.95
CA THR A 138 14.60 -4.29 5.50
C THR A 138 15.80 -4.82 4.73
N ASP A 139 16.37 -4.03 3.82
CA ASP A 139 17.53 -4.41 3.01
C ASP A 139 18.80 -4.56 3.87
N ASP A 140 18.97 -3.72 4.89
CA ASP A 140 20.06 -3.84 5.88
C ASP A 140 19.96 -5.15 6.69
N ILE A 141 18.76 -5.57 7.08
CA ILE A 141 18.53 -6.84 7.77
C ILE A 141 18.82 -8.02 6.85
N ILE A 142 18.29 -8.00 5.62
CA ILE A 142 18.51 -9.06 4.63
C ILE A 142 20.00 -9.22 4.34
N SER A 143 20.72 -8.11 4.17
CA SER A 143 22.17 -8.10 3.91
C SER A 143 23.03 -8.39 5.15
N GLY A 144 22.44 -8.45 6.35
CA GLY A 144 23.15 -8.68 7.60
C GLY A 144 23.95 -7.47 8.12
N LYS A 145 23.72 -6.28 7.55
CA LYS A 145 24.31 -5.02 8.06
C LYS A 145 23.69 -4.61 9.39
N LYS A 146 22.43 -4.94 9.62
CA LYS A 146 21.73 -4.72 10.88
C LYS A 146 21.19 -6.03 11.45
N ASP A 147 21.30 -6.13 12.76
CA ASP A 147 20.70 -7.18 13.56
C ASP A 147 19.27 -6.77 13.94
N PRO A 148 18.23 -7.56 13.57
CA PRO A 148 16.85 -7.32 13.96
C PRO A 148 16.64 -7.15 15.47
N ALA A 149 17.32 -7.94 16.30
CA ALA A 149 17.18 -7.87 17.75
C ALA A 149 17.71 -6.53 18.30
N LYS A 150 18.82 -6.05 17.72
CA LYS A 150 19.39 -4.75 18.06
C LYS A 150 18.52 -3.58 17.60
N LEU A 151 17.94 -3.69 16.39
CA LEU A 151 16.98 -2.72 15.88
C LEU A 151 15.71 -2.63 16.75
N LEU A 152 15.18 -3.76 17.21
CA LEU A 152 14.06 -3.79 18.15
C LEU A 152 14.39 -3.06 19.46
N LYS A 153 15.59 -3.26 20.02
CA LYS A 153 16.06 -2.53 21.19
C LYS A 153 16.21 -1.03 20.90
N GLU A 154 16.73 -0.65 19.73
CA GLU A 154 16.85 0.75 19.31
C GLU A 154 15.50 1.43 19.12
N VAL A 155 14.51 0.75 18.53
CA VAL A 155 13.14 1.26 18.38
C VAL A 155 12.46 1.41 19.74
N LYS A 156 12.60 0.41 20.63
CA LYS A 156 12.05 0.47 22.00
C LYS A 156 12.63 1.64 22.80
N ASN A 157 13.91 1.96 22.58
CA ASN A 157 14.62 3.04 23.26
C ASN A 157 14.60 4.37 22.51
N SER A 158 13.96 4.43 21.33
CA SER A 158 13.90 5.67 20.56
C SER A 158 12.92 6.64 21.23
N PRO A 159 13.21 7.96 21.23
CA PRO A 159 12.26 8.95 21.70
C PRO A 159 10.99 8.81 20.87
N LYS A 160 9.89 8.44 21.53
CA LYS A 160 8.62 8.27 20.83
C LYS A 160 8.09 9.65 20.48
N ASP A 161 7.94 9.92 19.18
CA ASP A 161 7.26 11.11 18.67
C ASP A 161 5.74 11.10 18.94
N PHE A 162 5.27 10.10 19.68
CA PHE A 162 3.88 9.88 20.02
C PHE A 162 3.66 10.15 21.51
N ASP A 163 2.74 11.07 21.81
CA ASP A 163 2.31 11.41 23.15
C ASP A 163 1.38 10.31 23.70
N ILE A 164 1.96 9.16 24.03
CA ILE A 164 1.29 8.03 24.67
C ILE A 164 2.08 7.57 25.90
N THR A 165 1.35 7.11 26.91
CA THR A 165 1.90 6.52 28.14
C THR A 165 2.37 5.08 27.92
N GLU A 166 3.20 4.55 28.82
CA GLU A 166 3.62 3.13 28.80
C GLU A 166 2.41 2.17 28.90
N GLU A 167 1.38 2.54 29.64
CA GLU A 167 0.13 1.77 29.76
C GLU A 167 -0.66 1.75 28.44
N GLU A 168 -0.79 2.90 27.77
CA GLU A 168 -1.42 3.00 26.44
C GLU A 168 -0.65 2.17 25.39
N GLU A 169 0.69 2.16 25.47
CA GLU A 169 1.52 1.31 24.62
C GLU A 169 1.30 -0.18 24.88
N ALA A 170 1.29 -0.60 26.14
CA ALA A 170 1.08 -1.99 26.51
C ALA A 170 -0.28 -2.50 25.98
N LEU A 171 -1.32 -1.67 26.08
CA LEU A 171 -2.65 -1.96 25.54
C LEU A 171 -2.63 -2.14 24.01
N VAL A 172 -1.92 -1.26 23.29
CA VAL A 172 -1.76 -1.35 21.83
C VAL A 172 -0.99 -2.62 21.45
N ASN A 173 0.12 -2.92 22.13
CA ASN A 173 0.89 -4.13 21.86
C ASN A 173 0.07 -5.39 22.11
N GLN A 174 -0.69 -5.44 23.21
CA GLN A 174 -1.58 -6.56 23.51
C GLN A 174 -2.63 -6.75 22.41
N TYR A 175 -3.23 -5.66 21.92
CA TYR A 175 -4.17 -5.73 20.81
C TYR A 175 -3.52 -6.20 19.51
N LEU A 176 -2.33 -5.69 19.17
CA LEU A 176 -1.59 -6.11 17.97
C LEU A 176 -1.25 -7.60 18.02
N VAL A 177 -0.82 -8.11 19.17
CA VAL A 177 -0.54 -9.54 19.37
C VAL A 177 -1.81 -10.38 19.30
N ARG A 178 -2.90 -9.94 19.94
CA ARG A 178 -4.12 -10.74 20.05
C ARG A 178 -4.92 -10.77 18.75
N GLU A 179 -5.09 -9.62 18.10
CA GLU A 179 -6.00 -9.46 16.96
C GLU A 179 -5.26 -9.42 15.62
N ILE A 180 -4.09 -8.76 15.55
CA ILE A 180 -3.41 -8.50 14.27
C ILE A 180 -2.40 -9.59 13.93
N GLN A 181 -1.64 -10.10 14.89
CA GLN A 181 -0.60 -11.11 14.66
C GLN A 181 -1.16 -12.40 14.01
N PRO A 182 -2.31 -12.96 14.43
CA PRO A 182 -2.88 -14.13 13.76
C PRO A 182 -3.18 -13.88 12.28
N ILE A 183 -3.77 -12.72 11.98
CA ILE A 183 -4.04 -12.29 10.60
C ILE A 183 -2.72 -12.20 9.82
N MET A 184 -1.70 -11.57 10.40
CA MET A 184 -0.38 -11.39 9.80
C MET A 184 0.31 -12.74 9.51
N SER A 185 0.22 -13.70 10.42
CA SER A 185 0.76 -15.05 10.21
C SER A 185 0.07 -15.75 9.05
N GLU A 186 -1.26 -15.62 8.92
CA GLU A 186 -2.03 -16.28 7.86
C GLU A 186 -1.82 -15.67 6.46
N VAL A 187 -1.64 -14.35 6.38
CA VAL A 187 -1.36 -13.66 5.11
C VAL A 187 0.12 -13.67 4.76
N GLY A 188 1.00 -13.91 5.73
CA GLY A 188 2.45 -14.02 5.53
C GLY A 188 2.85 -15.05 4.48
N ALA A 189 2.15 -16.19 4.42
CA ALA A 189 2.39 -17.20 3.38
C ALA A 189 2.16 -16.66 1.96
N GLU A 190 1.12 -15.84 1.76
CA GLU A 190 0.82 -15.23 0.46
C GLU A 190 1.80 -14.10 0.16
N LEU A 191 2.17 -13.29 1.17
CA LEU A 191 3.19 -12.26 1.04
C LEU A 191 4.56 -12.83 0.63
N LYS A 192 4.95 -14.02 1.10
CA LYS A 192 6.18 -14.71 0.65
C LYS A 192 6.15 -15.10 -0.83
N ILE A 193 4.96 -15.32 -1.39
CA ILE A 193 4.80 -15.62 -2.81
C ILE A 193 4.84 -14.32 -3.63
N ILE A 194 4.15 -13.29 -3.16
CA ILE A 194 4.01 -11.99 -3.84
C ILE A 194 5.34 -11.24 -3.85
N SER A 195 6.03 -11.20 -2.70
CA SER A 195 7.19 -10.35 -2.46
C SER A 195 8.46 -11.15 -2.19
N PRO A 196 9.45 -11.15 -3.12
CA PRO A 196 10.76 -11.73 -2.88
C PRO A 196 11.48 -11.11 -1.68
N ARG A 197 11.31 -9.80 -1.45
CA ARG A 197 11.88 -9.11 -0.29
C ARG A 197 11.28 -9.65 1.01
N PHE A 198 9.96 -9.77 1.10
CA PHE A 198 9.31 -10.35 2.28
C PHE A 198 9.76 -11.78 2.54
N LYS A 199 9.91 -12.57 1.48
CA LYS A 199 10.43 -13.94 1.58
C LYS A 199 11.84 -13.95 2.16
N ALA A 200 12.76 -13.17 1.60
CA ALA A 200 14.14 -13.10 2.08
C ALA A 200 14.23 -12.60 3.53
N PHE A 201 13.42 -11.59 3.88
CA PHE A 201 13.32 -11.10 5.25
C PHE A 201 12.82 -12.19 6.20
N SER A 202 11.70 -12.84 5.88
CA SER A 202 11.10 -13.88 6.72
C SER A 202 12.06 -15.05 6.94
N GLU A 203 12.72 -15.53 5.88
CA GLU A 203 13.71 -16.61 5.99
C GLU A 203 14.93 -16.21 6.82
N LYS A 204 15.27 -14.92 6.87
CA LYS A 204 16.35 -14.39 7.72
C LYS A 204 15.93 -14.39 9.18
N ILE A 205 14.72 -13.94 9.49
CA ILE A 205 14.16 -13.94 10.86
C ILE A 205 13.98 -15.37 11.37
N GLU A 206 13.40 -16.28 10.59
CA GLU A 206 13.21 -17.69 10.97
C GLU A 206 14.52 -18.40 11.30
N ARG A 207 15.62 -18.05 10.61
CA ARG A 207 16.95 -18.57 10.92
C ARG A 207 17.54 -18.00 12.20
N MET A 208 17.11 -16.81 12.61
CA MET A 208 17.52 -16.19 13.88
C MET A 208 16.69 -16.71 15.05
N GLU A 209 15.40 -17.01 14.85
CA GLU A 209 14.56 -17.65 15.89
C GLU A 209 14.99 -19.08 16.23
N ILE A 210 15.81 -19.73 15.38
CA ILE A 210 16.42 -21.04 15.66
C ILE A 210 17.71 -20.90 16.51
N ASP A 211 18.27 -19.69 16.65
CA ASP A 211 19.38 -19.35 17.55
C ASP A 211 18.83 -18.49 18.71
N ASP A 212 18.32 -19.15 19.77
CA ASP A 212 17.97 -18.63 21.10
C ASP A 212 18.12 -17.11 21.34
N GLU A 213 17.01 -16.33 21.31
CA GLU A 213 16.86 -15.05 22.09
C GLU A 213 15.50 -14.31 21.91
N LEU A 214 14.56 -14.76 21.07
CA LEU A 214 13.27 -14.06 20.85
C LEU A 214 12.08 -14.59 21.69
N GLU A 215 12.21 -15.79 22.27
CA GLU A 215 11.11 -16.46 23.01
C GLU A 215 10.78 -15.74 24.34
N ASP A 216 11.76 -15.09 24.98
CA ASP A 216 11.59 -14.34 26.24
C ASP A 216 10.99 -12.93 26.07
N MET A 217 10.67 -12.49 24.84
CA MET A 217 10.26 -11.12 24.54
C MET A 217 8.81 -10.95 24.07
N ILE A 218 8.07 -12.05 23.92
CA ILE A 218 6.60 -12.04 23.87
C ILE A 218 6.14 -12.13 25.33
N PRO A 219 5.32 -11.20 25.85
CA PRO A 219 4.79 -11.33 27.21
C PRO A 219 4.08 -12.67 27.32
N GLU A 220 4.54 -13.53 28.23
CA GLU A 220 3.80 -14.73 28.61
C GLU A 220 2.38 -14.31 29.05
N VAL A 221 1.39 -15.03 28.53
CA VAL A 221 -0.05 -14.85 28.84
C VAL A 221 -0.34 -15.20 30.29
#